data_AF-A0A6L3ADQ8-F1
#
_entry.id   AF-A0A6L3ADQ8-F1
#
_cell.length_a   1.000
_cell.length_b   1.000
_cell.length_c   1.000
_cell.angle_alpha   90.00
_cell.angle_beta   90.00
_cell.angle_gamma   90.00
#
_symmetry.space_group_name_H-M   'P 1'
#
loop_
_entity.id
_entity.type
_entity.pdbx_description
1 polymer ?
#
loop_
_entity_poly.entity_id
_entity_poly.type
_entity_poly.pdbx_seq_one_letter_code
_entity_poly.pdbx_strand_id
1 'polypeptide(L)'
;YTHDILEQMLIVSAAAALLSYALYTIESAHVPANGAMAATLPFVGFALFRYLLLLDGPRKADAPDQILFTDPQIIISVVGFLATAMTIMVIDKG
;
A
#
# COMPACT_ATOMS: atom_id res chain seq x y z
N TYR A 1 -9.15 21.98 13.17
CA TYR A 1 -9.82 20.90 12.46
C TYR A 1 -10.33 19.88 13.47
N THR A 2 -11.55 19.36 13.27
CA THR A 2 -12.07 18.26 14.09
C THR A 2 -11.39 16.96 13.66
N HIS A 3 -10.92 16.17 14.62
CA HIS A 3 -10.19 14.92 14.42
C HIS A 3 -10.93 13.96 13.46
N ASP A 4 -12.26 13.85 13.61
CA ASP A 4 -13.11 12.92 12.86
C ASP A 4 -13.15 13.18 11.35
N ILE A 5 -13.15 14.45 10.92
CA ILE A 5 -13.17 14.78 9.48
C ILE A 5 -11.85 14.38 8.82
N LEU A 6 -10.73 14.59 9.51
CA LEU A 6 -9.41 14.21 8.99
C LEU A 6 -9.32 12.68 8.82
N GLU A 7 -9.86 11.93 9.78
CA GLU A 7 -9.91 10.47 9.70
C GLU A 7 -10.76 9.98 8.52
N GLN A 8 -11.93 10.58 8.29
CA GLN A 8 -12.77 10.26 7.13
C GLN A 8 -12.07 10.56 5.81
N MET A 9 -11.43 11.73 5.69
CA MET A 9 -10.65 12.08 4.50
C MET A 9 -9.53 11.07 4.27
N LEU A 10 -8.84 10.64 5.33
CA LEU A 10 -7.76 9.67 5.28
C LEU A 10 -8.24 8.29 4.80
N ILE A 11 -9.36 7.78 5.34
CA ILE A 11 -9.93 6.50 4.91
C ILE A 11 -10.34 6.55 3.43
N VAL A 12 -11.02 7.62 3.01
CA VAL A 12 -11.46 7.77 1.61
C VAL A 12 -10.26 7.87 0.67
N SER A 13 -9.25 8.68 1.00
CA SER A 13 -8.02 8.80 0.21
C SER A 13 -7.25 7.49 0.14
N ALA A 14 -7.18 6.73 1.24
CA ALA A 14 -6.49 5.45 1.28
C ALA A 14 -7.19 4.40 0.40
N ALA A 15 -8.53 4.32 0.46
CA ALA A 15 -9.32 3.45 -0.41
C ALA A 15 -9.17 3.84 -1.89
N ALA A 16 -9.24 5.13 -2.21
CA ALA A 16 -9.05 5.62 -3.57
C ALA A 16 -7.64 5.34 -4.11
N ALA A 17 -6.60 5.50 -3.28
CA ALA A 17 -5.22 5.17 -3.65
C ALA A 17 -5.06 3.67 -3.92
N LEU A 18 -5.63 2.80 -3.08
CA LEU A 18 -5.59 1.35 -3.28
C LEU A 18 -6.31 0.94 -4.57
N LEU A 19 -7.49 1.52 -4.84
CA LEU A 19 -8.25 1.28 -6.06
C LEU A 19 -7.49 1.76 -7.30
N SER A 20 -6.92 2.96 -7.24
CA SER A 20 -6.12 3.53 -8.32
C SER A 20 -4.89 2.66 -8.62
N TYR A 21 -4.22 2.16 -7.59
CA TYR A 21 -3.10 1.24 -7.73
C TYR A 21 -3.53 -0.10 -8.34
N ALA A 22 -4.64 -0.67 -7.88
CA ALA A 22 -5.20 -1.90 -8.43
C ALA A 22 -5.49 -1.76 -9.94
N LEU A 23 -6.16 -0.67 -10.34
CA LEU A 23 -6.40 -0.37 -11.74
C LEU A 23 -5.10 -0.20 -12.53
N TYR A 24 -4.08 0.47 -11.96
CA TYR A 24 -2.77 0.56 -12.59
C TYR A 24 -2.14 -0.82 -12.85
N THR A 25 -2.25 -1.76 -11.91
CA THR A 25 -1.67 -3.11 -12.08
C THR A 25 -2.36 -3.97 -13.15
N ILE A 26 -3.54 -3.58 -13.61
CA ILE A 26 -4.35 -4.34 -14.58
C ILE A 26 -4.38 -3.64 -15.94
N GLU A 27 -4.62 -2.33 -15.96
CA GLU A 27 -4.94 -1.57 -17.18
C GLU A 27 -3.76 -0.77 -17.75
N SER A 28 -2.66 -0.62 -17.00
CA SER A 28 -1.55 0.24 -17.45
C SER A 28 -0.75 -0.42 -18.57
N ALA A 29 -0.50 0.33 -19.65
CA ALA A 29 0.42 -0.09 -20.72
C ALA A 29 1.90 -0.18 -20.27
N HIS A 30 2.23 0.29 -19.06
CA HIS A 30 3.58 0.23 -18.49
C HIS A 30 3.81 -0.98 -17.59
N VAL A 31 2.82 -1.86 -17.44
CA VAL A 31 2.95 -3.13 -16.71
C VAL A 31 2.77 -4.31 -17.67
N PRO A 32 3.24 -5.51 -17.29
CA PRO A 32 3.06 -6.70 -18.11
C PRO A 32 1.59 -6.98 -18.38
N ALA A 33 1.25 -7.23 -19.65
CA ALA A 33 -0.13 -7.46 -20.10
C ALA A 33 -0.78 -8.74 -19.54
N ASN A 34 0.01 -9.62 -18.91
CA ASN A 34 -0.47 -10.84 -18.26
C ASN A 34 -1.08 -10.60 -16.88
N GLY A 35 -1.15 -9.35 -16.41
CA GLY A 35 -1.70 -9.00 -15.10
C GLY A 35 -0.83 -9.45 -13.92
N ALA A 36 0.42 -9.88 -14.15
CA ALA A 36 1.30 -10.39 -13.10
C ALA A 36 1.54 -9.35 -12.00
N MET A 37 1.52 -8.05 -12.33
CA MET A 37 1.68 -6.97 -11.36
C MET A 37 0.58 -6.93 -10.30
N ALA A 38 -0.59 -7.55 -10.52
CA ALA A 38 -1.60 -7.67 -9.47
C ALA A 38 -1.12 -8.49 -8.26
N ALA A 39 -0.04 -9.28 -8.39
CA ALA A 39 0.60 -9.99 -7.28
C ALA A 39 1.19 -9.04 -6.21
N THR A 40 1.42 -7.77 -6.53
CA THR A 40 1.90 -6.76 -5.56
C THR A 40 0.75 -6.21 -4.69
N LEU A 41 -0.51 -6.39 -5.12
CA LEU A 41 -1.70 -5.81 -4.50
C LEU A 41 -1.92 -6.27 -3.05
N PRO A 42 -1.75 -7.56 -2.69
CA PRO A 42 -1.87 -8.00 -1.30
C PRO A 42 -0.87 -7.30 -0.36
N PHE A 43 0.34 -6.99 -0.83
CA PHE A 43 1.34 -6.28 -0.04
C PHE A 43 0.92 -4.84 0.26
N VAL A 44 0.46 -4.12 -0.77
CA VAL A 44 0.00 -2.73 -0.63
C VAL A 44 -1.25 -2.68 0.25
N GLY A 45 -2.22 -3.55 -0.01
CA GLY A 45 -3.44 -3.66 0.78
C GLY A 45 -3.15 -3.97 2.25
N PHE A 46 -2.31 -4.96 2.52
CA PHE A 46 -1.91 -5.29 3.89
C PHE A 46 -1.23 -4.12 4.59
N ALA A 47 -0.23 -3.49 3.97
CA ALA A 47 0.49 -2.37 4.58
C ALA A 47 -0.44 -1.21 4.92
N LEU A 48 -1.37 -0.89 4.02
CA LEU A 48 -2.35 0.18 4.17
C LEU A 48 -3.36 -0.13 5.27
N PHE A 49 -3.95 -1.34 5.30
CA PHE A 49 -4.85 -1.73 6.38
C PHE A 49 -4.15 -1.84 7.74
N ARG A 50 -2.92 -2.37 7.77
CA ARG A 50 -2.08 -2.43 8.98
C ARG A 50 -1.79 -1.04 9.51
N TYR A 51 -1.47 -0.09 8.64
CA TYR A 51 -1.25 1.31 9.00
C TYR A 51 -2.51 1.91 9.63
N LEU A 52 -3.68 1.77 9.00
CA LEU A 52 -4.95 2.27 9.53
C LEU A 52 -5.29 1.65 10.89
N LEU A 53 -5.08 0.34 11.06
CA LEU A 53 -5.30 -0.38 12.32
C LEU A 53 -4.44 0.16 13.46
N LEU A 54 -3.17 0.48 13.19
CA LEU A 54 -2.25 1.00 14.19
C LEU A 54 -2.54 2.47 14.53
N LEU A 55 -2.87 3.26 13.50
CA LEU A 55 -3.13 4.69 13.61
C LEU A 55 -4.36 4.99 14.48
N ASP A 56 -5.44 4.22 14.35
CA ASP A 56 -6.65 4.41 15.18
C ASP A 56 -6.67 3.52 16.44
N GLY A 57 -5.73 2.58 16.56
CA GLY A 57 -5.70 1.59 17.61
C GLY A 57 -4.47 1.68 18.52
N PRO A 58 -3.67 0.61 18.62
CA PRO A 58 -2.60 0.49 19.63
C PRO A 58 -1.51 1.57 19.59
N ARG A 59 -1.35 2.29 18.47
CA ARG A 59 -0.30 3.28 18.27
C ARG A 59 -0.86 4.68 17.97
N LYS A 60 -2.10 4.97 18.39
CA LYS A 60 -2.77 6.27 18.18
C LYS A 60 -2.00 7.48 18.74
N ALA A 61 -1.15 7.28 19.74
CA ALA A 61 -0.30 8.33 20.31
C ALA A 61 0.99 8.59 19.51
N ASP A 62 1.38 7.67 18.62
CA ASP A 62 2.60 7.81 17.82
C ASP A 62 2.36 8.78 16.65
N ALA A 63 3.44 9.39 16.17
CA ALA A 63 3.39 10.17 14.95
C ALA A 63 3.10 9.25 13.73
N PRO A 64 2.28 9.68 12.76
CA PRO A 64 1.90 8.84 11.60
C PRO A 64 3.10 8.31 10.80
N ASP A 65 4.12 9.14 10.59
CA ASP A 65 5.37 8.75 9.93
C ASP A 65 6.14 7.71 10.73
N GLN A 66 6.13 7.82 12.06
CA GLN A 66 6.77 6.83 12.93
C GLN A 66 6.10 5.46 12.83
N ILE A 67 4.77 5.39 12.72
CA ILE A 67 4.06 4.12 12.50
C ILE A 67 4.57 3.42 11.24
N LEU A 68 4.70 4.19 10.14
CA LEU A 68 5.13 3.69 8.83
C LEU A 68 6.57 3.16 8.85
N PHE A 69 7.49 3.87 9.50
CA PHE A 69 8.92 3.54 9.48
C PHE A 69 9.38 2.61 10.60
N THR A 70 8.55 2.33 11.60
CA THR A 70 8.95 1.47 12.73
C THR A 70 8.11 0.21 12.90
N ASP A 71 6.97 0.06 12.23
CA ASP A 71 6.22 -1.21 12.28
C ASP A 71 6.90 -2.28 11.39
N PRO A 72 7.39 -3.40 11.95
CA PRO A 72 8.09 -4.41 11.17
C PRO A 72 7.22 -5.05 10.08
N GLN A 73 5.91 -5.18 10.30
CA GLN A 73 5.02 -5.82 9.33
C GLN A 73 4.81 -4.92 8.11
N ILE A 74 4.62 -3.62 8.31
CA ILE A 74 4.59 -2.63 7.24
C ILE A 74 5.89 -2.67 6.44
N ILE A 75 7.05 -2.65 7.10
CA ILE A 75 8.36 -2.68 6.43
C ILE A 75 8.51 -3.95 5.58
N ILE A 76 8.20 -5.12 6.15
CA ILE A 76 8.25 -6.40 5.42
C ILE A 76 7.34 -6.36 4.20
N SER A 77 6.14 -5.81 4.31
CA SER A 77 5.22 -5.69 3.19
C SER A 77 5.73 -4.74 2.11
N VAL A 78 6.32 -3.60 2.47
CA VAL A 78 6.94 -2.68 1.51
C VAL A 78 8.14 -3.33 0.80
N VAL A 79 8.97 -4.07 1.52
CA VAL A 79 10.09 -4.82 0.91
C VAL A 79 9.59 -5.92 -0.01
N GLY A 80 8.57 -6.69 0.41
CA GLY A 80 7.95 -7.74 -0.40
C GLY A 80 7.29 -7.18 -1.67
N PHE A 81 6.64 -6.03 -1.55
CA PHE A 81 6.12 -5.25 -2.68
C PHE A 81 7.22 -4.91 -3.68
N LEU A 82 8.31 -4.26 -3.22
CA LEU A 82 9.41 -3.84 -4.08
C LEU A 82 10.08 -5.03 -4.76
N ALA A 83 10.34 -6.10 -4.00
CA ALA A 83 10.92 -7.32 -4.54
C ALA A 83 10.05 -7.94 -5.63
N THR A 84 8.74 -8.05 -5.39
CA THR A 84 7.78 -8.62 -6.34
C THR A 84 7.64 -7.76 -7.60
N ALA A 85 7.54 -6.44 -7.44
CA ALA A 85 7.45 -5.52 -8.58
C ALA A 85 8.71 -5.58 -9.45
N MET A 86 9.89 -5.60 -8.81
CA MET A 86 11.19 -5.67 -9.49
C MET A 86 11.37 -7.00 -10.23
N THR A 87 11.04 -8.14 -9.61
CA THR A 87 11.16 -9.45 -10.27
C THR A 87 10.26 -9.54 -11.49
N ILE A 88 9.00 -9.09 -11.38
CA ILE A 88 8.06 -9.07 -12.49
C ILE A 88 8.57 -8.19 -13.64
N MET A 89 9.02 -6.96 -13.34
CA MET A 89 9.53 -6.05 -14.37
C MET A 89 10.82 -6.53 -15.05
N VAL A 90 11.69 -7.24 -14.33
CA VAL A 90 12.91 -7.83 -14.91
C VAL A 90 12.56 -8.99 -15.85
N ILE A 91 11.58 -9.83 -15.48
CA ILE A 91 11.15 -10.97 -16.30
C ILE A 91 10.44 -10.49 -17.58
N ASP A 92 9.62 -9.44 -17.50
CA ASP A 92 8.89 -8.92 -18.67
C ASP A 92 9.80 -8.24 -19.71
N LYS A 93 10.92 -7.64 -19.26
CA LYS A 93 11.89 -6.98 -20.15
C LYS A 93 12.97 -7.91 -20.73
N GLY A 94 13.06 -9.16 -20.24
CA GLY A 94 14.03 -10.15 -20.68
C GLY A 94 13.48 -11.05 -21.77
#